data_AF-W1S719-F1
#
_entry.id   AF-W1S719-F1
#
_cell.length_a   1.000
_cell.length_b   1.000
_cell.length_c   1.000
_cell.angle_alpha   90.00
_cell.angle_beta   90.00
_cell.angle_gamma   90.00
#
_symmetry.space_group_name_H-M   'P 1'
#
loop_
_entity.id
_entity.type
_entity.pdbx_description
1 polymer ?
#
loop_
_entity_poly.entity_id
_entity_poly.type
_entity_poly.pdbx_seq_one_letter_code
_entity_poly.pdbx_strand_id
1 'polypeptide(L)'
;PDWLADPAEMAERTRALEEKLSDALHAALTQRFVDRRTTVLLRDIGQNASNLPVTVEPDGSVCVDGEMIGRLDGFRFSVDPATRHQDRKMLLAAAERRLGKVLRVKADELVAATDADFALLDEAGQAPGIAWGETPVAALLAGSSLLAPEIRLDRALLALGQDVQKQVVTRLATWLEGQKQKHLLPLVKMAESAADPAVPPVVRAVFAQLADAGGVIARTDLDSALGHLDKEQRHLLRKAGLDIGVLDIYHPGLLKPGAARWRSALLAARIAKPCLPMPGPGLTLIPAGERPAQMGARIAGFRGFGEQMLRIDMAERMARTAHETIAKNEPFTALSPQIVSLGLTEDSFLQLMRAAGFRPIEPAPPPAPVEEGAETPPASGANWAFRGRQKARTDRPQGERSRGGQSGGGKSGGPKPAGGNRREGGQSRPAASGNGGSPAPVNNAFAGLADLLGRNG
;
A
#
# COMPACT_ATOMS: atom_id res chain seq x y z
N PRO A 1 4.29 99.74 45.98
CA PRO A 1 4.61 99.06 44.70
C PRO A 1 4.51 97.56 44.91
N ASP A 2 3.55 96.92 44.22
CA ASP A 2 3.40 95.46 44.25
C ASP A 2 4.60 94.80 43.56
N TRP A 3 5.03 93.64 44.04
CA TRP A 3 6.30 92.99 43.63
C TRP A 3 6.19 92.23 42.30
N LEU A 4 4.99 92.18 41.73
CA LEU A 4 4.70 91.73 40.37
C LEU A 4 4.08 92.88 39.57
N ALA A 5 4.47 92.98 38.29
CA ALA A 5 3.96 94.02 37.40
C ALA A 5 2.44 93.92 37.18
N ASP A 6 1.89 92.70 37.06
CA ASP A 6 0.45 92.44 36.84
C ASP A 6 -0.05 91.22 37.66
N PRO A 7 -0.33 91.38 38.97
CA PRO A 7 -0.70 90.28 39.87
C PRO A 7 -2.01 89.56 39.49
N ALA A 8 -3.00 90.30 38.99
CA ALA A 8 -4.30 89.75 38.62
C ALA A 8 -4.20 88.83 37.39
N GLU A 9 -3.46 89.25 36.35
CA GLU A 9 -3.25 88.44 35.15
C GLU A 9 -2.48 87.14 35.47
N MET A 10 -1.49 87.20 36.35
CA MET A 10 -0.72 86.03 36.76
C MET A 10 -1.53 85.04 37.60
N ALA A 11 -2.41 85.53 38.46
CA ALA A 11 -3.34 84.68 39.21
C ALA A 11 -4.34 83.96 38.27
N GLU A 12 -4.83 84.67 37.26
CA GLU A 12 -5.78 84.13 36.28
C GLU A 12 -5.13 83.08 35.36
N ARG A 13 -3.89 83.33 34.89
CA ARG A 13 -3.08 82.35 34.17
C ARG A 13 -2.78 81.10 34.99
N THR A 14 -2.51 81.27 36.28
CA THR A 14 -2.22 80.14 37.18
C THR A 14 -3.47 79.29 37.40
N ARG A 15 -4.64 79.90 37.62
CA ARG A 15 -5.92 79.17 37.70
C ARG A 15 -6.24 78.40 36.43
N ALA A 16 -6.06 79.01 35.25
CA ALA A 16 -6.31 78.34 33.98
C ALA A 16 -5.35 77.15 33.75
N LEU A 17 -4.12 77.21 34.27
CA LEU A 17 -3.18 76.09 34.25
C LEU A 17 -3.57 74.99 35.24
N GLU A 18 -3.96 75.33 36.47
CA GLU A 18 -4.44 74.36 37.45
C GLU A 18 -5.70 73.62 36.97
N GLU A 19 -6.63 74.33 36.34
CA GLU A 19 -7.86 73.73 35.81
C GLU A 19 -7.56 72.73 34.69
N LYS A 20 -6.67 73.10 33.75
CA LYS A 20 -6.18 72.18 32.71
C LYS A 20 -5.44 70.97 33.28
N LEU A 21 -4.64 71.18 34.33
CA LEU A 21 -3.89 70.10 34.98
C LEU A 21 -4.84 69.15 35.72
N SER A 22 -5.85 69.70 36.39
CA SER A 22 -6.91 68.97 37.09
C SER A 22 -7.71 68.12 36.11
N ASP A 23 -8.13 68.68 34.98
CA ASP A 23 -8.85 67.95 33.93
C ASP A 23 -8.00 66.83 33.31
N ALA A 24 -6.74 67.12 33.00
CA ALA A 24 -5.82 66.12 32.45
C ALA A 24 -5.56 64.97 33.44
N LEU A 25 -5.40 65.28 34.72
CA LEU A 25 -5.23 64.28 35.78
C LEU A 25 -6.51 63.44 35.94
N HIS A 26 -7.68 64.07 35.89
CA HIS A 26 -8.96 63.38 36.05
C HIS A 26 -9.26 62.47 34.86
N ALA A 27 -8.96 62.92 33.64
CA ALA A 27 -9.03 62.10 32.44
C ALA A 27 -8.08 60.90 32.51
N ALA A 28 -6.81 61.12 32.90
CA ALA A 28 -5.82 60.05 33.03
C ALA A 28 -6.17 59.00 34.11
N LEU A 29 -6.72 59.44 35.25
CA LEU A 29 -7.21 58.54 36.30
C LEU A 29 -8.40 57.72 35.80
N THR A 30 -9.38 58.36 35.16
CA THR A 30 -10.59 57.69 34.64
C THR A 30 -10.22 56.64 33.61
N GLN A 31 -9.35 56.98 32.66
CA GLN A 31 -8.88 56.06 31.63
C GLN A 31 -8.16 54.85 32.24
N ARG A 32 -7.29 55.06 33.24
CA ARG A 32 -6.55 53.98 33.89
C ARG A 32 -7.44 53.05 34.74
N PHE A 33 -8.51 53.58 35.34
CA PHE A 33 -9.51 52.77 36.05
C PHE A 33 -10.41 51.98 35.09
N VAL A 34 -10.81 52.58 33.97
CA VAL A 34 -11.56 51.91 32.91
C VAL A 34 -10.72 50.79 32.30
N ASP A 35 -9.47 51.05 31.91
CA ASP A 35 -8.60 50.02 31.32
C ASP A 35 -8.32 48.87 32.28
N ARG A 36 -8.07 49.15 33.57
CA ARG A 36 -7.86 48.10 34.58
C ARG A 36 -9.11 47.27 34.84
N ARG A 37 -10.29 47.91 34.90
CA ARG A 37 -11.56 47.20 35.10
C ARG A 37 -11.91 46.36 33.87
N THR A 38 -11.68 46.87 32.67
CA THR A 38 -11.93 46.17 31.40
C THR A 38 -11.00 44.96 31.25
N THR A 39 -9.71 45.10 31.59
CA THR A 39 -8.75 43.99 31.56
C THR A 39 -9.01 42.93 32.63
N VAL A 40 -9.46 43.30 33.83
CA VAL A 40 -9.86 42.34 34.87
C VAL A 40 -11.14 41.60 34.48
N LEU A 41 -12.15 42.31 33.94
CA LEU A 41 -13.39 41.69 33.45
C LEU A 41 -13.14 40.75 32.27
N LEU A 42 -12.31 41.13 31.29
CA LEU A 42 -11.91 40.25 30.19
C LEU A 42 -11.19 38.99 30.69
N ARG A 43 -10.40 39.10 31.76
CA ARG A 43 -9.69 37.98 32.38
C ARG A 43 -10.63 37.06 33.16
N ASP A 44 -11.62 37.62 33.85
CA ASP A 44 -12.63 36.89 34.63
C ASP A 44 -13.64 36.18 33.71
N ILE A 45 -14.08 36.84 32.64
CA ILE A 45 -14.87 36.23 31.56
C ILE A 45 -14.07 35.13 30.84
N GLY A 46 -12.79 35.37 30.56
CA GLY A 46 -11.90 34.35 29.98
C GLY A 46 -11.64 33.15 30.90
N GLN A 47 -11.66 33.32 32.22
CA GLN A 47 -11.61 32.20 33.19
C GLN A 47 -12.95 31.46 33.28
N ASN A 48 -14.08 32.16 33.20
CA ASN A 48 -15.43 31.59 33.22
C ASN A 48 -15.84 30.91 31.90
N ALA A 49 -15.19 31.24 30.78
CA ALA A 49 -15.39 30.55 29.50
C ALA A 49 -15.12 29.04 29.59
N SER A 50 -14.20 28.63 30.47
CA SER A 50 -13.89 27.22 30.77
C SER A 50 -15.07 26.40 31.31
N ASN A 51 -16.07 27.09 31.87
CA ASN A 51 -17.24 26.50 32.53
C ASN A 51 -18.51 26.59 31.69
N LEU A 52 -18.44 27.18 30.48
CA LEU A 52 -19.60 27.22 29.58
C LEU A 52 -20.04 25.77 29.25
N PRO A 53 -21.34 25.46 29.36
CA PRO A 53 -21.85 24.15 29.01
C PRO A 53 -21.64 23.92 27.51
N VAL A 54 -20.92 22.84 27.19
CA VAL A 54 -20.73 22.38 25.81
C VAL A 54 -21.57 21.13 25.62
N THR A 55 -22.49 21.18 24.66
CA THR A 55 -23.37 20.06 24.32
C THR A 55 -23.06 19.61 22.90
N VAL A 56 -22.99 18.30 22.70
CA VAL A 56 -22.92 17.69 21.36
C VAL A 56 -24.27 17.04 21.10
N GLU A 57 -24.97 17.52 20.09
CA GLU A 57 -26.26 17.00 19.67
C GLU A 57 -26.10 15.69 18.87
N PRO A 58 -27.16 14.85 18.78
CA PRO A 58 -27.09 13.57 18.06
C PRO A 58 -26.75 13.68 16.57
N ASP A 59 -27.05 14.83 15.95
CA ASP A 59 -26.71 15.15 14.56
C ASP A 59 -25.23 15.54 14.36
N GLY A 60 -24.49 15.65 15.46
CA GLY A 60 -23.09 16.07 15.51
C GLY A 60 -22.90 17.56 15.75
N SER A 61 -23.97 18.37 15.88
CA SER A 61 -23.86 19.80 16.13
C SER A 61 -23.26 20.05 17.52
N VAL A 62 -22.27 20.94 17.59
CA VAL A 62 -21.59 21.30 18.84
C VAL A 62 -22.01 22.72 19.22
N CYS A 63 -22.59 22.85 20.41
CA CYS A 63 -23.09 24.12 20.92
C CYS A 63 -22.37 24.48 22.23
N VAL A 64 -22.06 25.76 22.41
CA VAL A 64 -21.52 26.32 23.65
C VAL A 64 -22.52 27.36 24.15
N ASP A 65 -23.09 27.13 25.34
CA ASP A 65 -24.11 28.03 25.92
C ASP A 65 -25.31 28.32 24.99
N GLY A 66 -25.70 27.31 24.20
CA GLY A 66 -26.80 27.40 23.24
C GLY A 66 -26.45 28.00 21.88
N GLU A 67 -25.23 28.52 21.68
CA GLU A 67 -24.75 28.98 20.37
C GLU A 67 -24.02 27.85 19.63
N MET A 68 -24.41 27.60 18.38
CA MET A 68 -23.74 26.61 17.53
C MET A 68 -22.36 27.13 17.12
N ILE A 69 -21.33 26.34 17.42
CA ILE A 69 -19.93 26.68 17.13
C ILE A 69 -19.31 25.81 16.05
N GLY A 70 -19.96 24.70 15.69
CA GLY A 70 -19.42 23.76 14.73
C GLY A 70 -20.10 22.40 14.77
N ARG A 71 -19.41 21.42 14.18
CA ARG A 71 -19.87 20.04 14.01
C ARG A 71 -18.76 19.05 14.36
N LEU A 72 -19.13 17.93 14.98
CA LEU A 72 -18.27 16.81 15.30
C LEU A 72 -18.62 15.60 14.44
N ASP A 73 -17.83 15.37 13.39
CA ASP A 73 -17.97 14.20 12.51
C ASP A 73 -16.95 13.13 12.92
N GLY A 74 -17.44 12.05 13.55
CA GLY A 74 -16.58 11.03 14.13
C GLY A 74 -15.70 11.60 15.26
N PHE A 75 -14.40 11.70 15.00
CA PHE A 75 -13.40 12.34 15.89
C PHE A 75 -12.99 13.75 15.45
N ARG A 76 -13.48 14.23 14.29
CA ARG A 76 -13.08 15.52 13.72
C ARG A 76 -14.06 16.62 14.12
N PHE A 77 -13.56 17.66 14.75
CA PHE A 77 -14.31 18.88 14.98
C PHE A 77 -14.05 19.90 13.88
N SER A 78 -15.10 20.44 13.28
CA SER A 78 -15.06 21.54 12.31
C SER A 78 -15.86 22.73 12.84
N VAL A 79 -15.25 23.91 12.78
CA VAL A 79 -15.87 25.16 13.24
C VAL A 79 -16.87 25.66 12.20
N ASP A 80 -18.02 26.18 12.64
CA ASP A 80 -18.97 26.85 11.75
C ASP A 80 -18.35 28.15 11.19
N PRO A 81 -18.30 28.34 9.86
CA PRO A 81 -17.83 29.59 9.26
C PRO A 81 -18.61 30.84 9.72
N ALA A 82 -19.88 30.69 10.13
CA ALA A 82 -20.75 31.78 10.54
C ALA A 82 -20.52 32.28 11.99
N THR A 83 -19.69 31.59 12.79
CA THR A 83 -19.42 31.98 14.18
C THR A 83 -18.72 33.34 14.26
N ARG A 84 -19.30 34.27 15.04
CA ARG A 84 -18.84 35.67 15.15
C ARG A 84 -17.39 35.78 15.66
N HIS A 85 -16.60 36.66 15.03
CA HIS A 85 -15.15 36.75 15.25
C HIS A 85 -14.71 37.18 16.65
N GLN A 86 -15.52 37.93 17.40
CA GLN A 86 -15.11 38.50 18.70
C GLN A 86 -15.05 37.44 19.81
N ASP A 87 -15.99 36.49 19.84
CA ASP A 87 -16.05 35.42 20.86
C ASP A 87 -15.49 34.08 20.39
N ARG A 88 -15.22 33.95 19.08
CA ARG A 88 -14.73 32.72 18.45
C ARG A 88 -13.55 32.07 19.16
N LYS A 89 -12.52 32.85 19.54
CA LYS A 89 -11.32 32.28 20.20
C LYS A 89 -11.65 31.70 21.58
N MET A 90 -12.54 32.36 22.31
CA MET A 90 -12.96 31.95 23.64
C MET A 90 -13.85 30.71 23.56
N LEU A 91 -14.84 30.71 22.65
CA LEU A 91 -15.74 29.59 22.42
C LEU A 91 -14.99 28.34 21.93
N LEU A 92 -13.99 28.51 21.06
CA LEU A 92 -13.14 27.40 20.61
C LEU A 92 -12.31 26.79 21.75
N ALA A 93 -11.71 27.62 22.61
CA ALA A 93 -10.95 27.12 23.75
C ALA A 93 -11.85 26.36 24.75
N ALA A 94 -13.08 26.83 24.97
CA ALA A 94 -14.07 26.13 25.79
C ALA A 94 -14.50 24.79 25.14
N ALA A 95 -14.75 24.80 23.84
CA ALA A 95 -15.10 23.64 23.05
C ALA A 95 -14.02 22.57 23.05
N GLU A 96 -12.78 22.91 22.70
CA GLU A 96 -11.65 21.98 22.63
C GLU A 96 -11.46 21.21 23.96
N ARG A 97 -11.57 21.92 25.09
CA ARG A 97 -11.37 21.32 26.42
C ARG A 97 -12.49 20.34 26.80
N ARG A 98 -13.75 20.61 26.41
CA ARG A 98 -14.89 19.70 26.66
C ARG A 98 -14.98 18.58 25.62
N LEU A 99 -14.73 18.90 24.35
CA LEU A 99 -14.60 17.93 23.26
C LEU A 99 -13.55 16.88 23.59
N GLY A 100 -12.44 17.23 24.23
CA GLY A 100 -11.46 16.24 24.70
C GLY A 100 -12.06 15.13 25.59
N LYS A 101 -13.05 15.46 26.45
CA LYS A 101 -13.77 14.45 27.25
C LYS A 101 -14.72 13.61 26.40
N VAL A 102 -15.46 14.25 25.49
CA VAL A 102 -16.39 13.56 24.58
C VAL A 102 -15.64 12.60 23.65
N LEU A 103 -14.53 13.05 23.07
CA LEU A 103 -13.66 12.24 22.22
C LEU A 103 -13.02 11.08 22.98
N ARG A 104 -12.75 11.24 24.28
CA ARG A 104 -12.30 10.12 25.13
C ARG A 104 -13.38 9.07 25.30
N VAL A 105 -14.62 9.47 25.61
CA VAL A 105 -15.76 8.54 25.69
C VAL A 105 -15.96 7.81 24.36
N LYS A 106 -15.93 8.53 23.23
CA LYS A 106 -15.98 7.91 21.89
C LYS A 106 -14.81 6.94 21.63
N ALA A 107 -13.62 7.24 22.12
CA ALA A 107 -12.48 6.34 22.00
C ALA A 107 -12.67 5.07 22.85
N ASP A 108 -13.23 5.19 24.04
CA ASP A 108 -13.58 4.06 24.89
C ASP A 108 -14.67 3.19 24.24
N GLU A 109 -15.67 3.82 23.59
CA GLU A 109 -16.69 3.13 22.77
C GLU A 109 -16.07 2.39 21.58
N LEU A 110 -15.14 3.02 20.85
CA LEU A 110 -14.40 2.38 19.77
C LEU A 110 -13.62 1.17 20.30
N VAL A 111 -12.93 1.31 21.43
CA VAL A 111 -12.16 0.21 22.04
C VAL A 111 -13.09 -0.95 22.44
N ALA A 112 -14.29 -0.66 22.93
CA ALA A 112 -15.28 -1.65 23.33
C ALA A 112 -16.13 -2.20 22.15
N ALA A 113 -16.07 -1.57 20.97
CA ALA A 113 -16.88 -1.93 19.82
C ALA A 113 -16.64 -3.38 19.36
N THR A 114 -17.65 -3.99 18.75
CA THR A 114 -17.56 -5.35 18.24
C THR A 114 -16.80 -5.41 16.92
N ASP A 115 -16.29 -6.57 16.53
CA ASP A 115 -15.58 -6.71 15.25
C ASP A 115 -16.44 -6.42 14.02
N ALA A 116 -17.77 -6.48 14.15
CA ALA A 116 -18.72 -6.17 13.08
C ALA A 116 -18.83 -4.66 12.80
N ASP A 117 -18.45 -3.82 13.77
CA ASP A 117 -18.50 -2.37 13.65
C ASP A 117 -17.27 -1.81 12.91
N PHE A 118 -16.28 -2.64 12.60
CA PHE A 118 -15.08 -2.25 11.87
C PHE A 118 -15.10 -2.77 10.43
N ALA A 119 -14.64 -1.94 9.51
CA ALA A 119 -14.57 -2.27 8.09
C ALA A 119 -13.21 -1.92 7.49
N LEU A 120 -12.82 -2.69 6.47
CA LEU A 120 -11.69 -2.36 5.61
C LEU A 120 -12.12 -1.21 4.68
N LEU A 121 -11.31 -0.15 4.64
CA LEU A 121 -11.40 0.87 3.60
C LEU A 121 -10.52 0.43 2.42
N ASP A 122 -11.14 0.07 1.31
CA ASP A 122 -10.47 -0.42 0.08
C ASP A 122 -11.01 0.22 -1.21
N GLU A 123 -11.62 1.39 -1.09
CA GLU A 123 -12.17 2.12 -2.24
C GLU A 123 -11.07 2.52 -3.25
N ALA A 124 -11.35 2.31 -4.54
CA ALA A 124 -10.41 2.62 -5.61
C ALA A 124 -10.03 4.11 -5.61
N GLY A 125 -8.73 4.38 -5.72
CA GLY A 125 -8.20 5.75 -5.67
C GLY A 125 -7.99 6.31 -4.25
N GLN A 126 -8.44 5.61 -3.21
CA GLN A 126 -8.17 5.96 -1.81
C GLN A 126 -7.06 5.09 -1.21
N ALA A 127 -6.43 5.58 -0.14
CA ALA A 127 -5.48 4.77 0.63
C ALA A 127 -6.21 3.69 1.43
N PRO A 128 -5.64 2.48 1.56
CA PRO A 128 -6.23 1.44 2.39
C PRO A 128 -6.23 1.84 3.86
N GLY A 129 -7.28 1.47 4.58
CA GLY A 129 -7.46 1.88 5.98
C GLY A 129 -8.49 1.05 6.74
N ILE A 130 -8.81 1.50 7.93
CA ILE A 130 -9.81 0.90 8.81
C ILE A 130 -10.82 1.99 9.18
N ALA A 131 -12.10 1.66 9.06
CA ALA A 131 -13.19 2.47 9.56
C ALA A 131 -13.88 1.81 10.75
N TRP A 132 -14.46 2.64 11.61
CA TRP A 132 -15.42 2.27 12.64
C TRP A 132 -16.77 2.90 12.27
N GLY A 133 -17.75 2.06 11.93
CA GLY A 133 -18.90 2.48 11.14
C GLY A 133 -18.45 3.15 9.84
N GLU A 134 -18.94 4.36 9.59
CA GLU A 134 -18.55 5.18 8.44
C GLU A 134 -17.33 6.08 8.73
N THR A 135 -16.78 6.05 9.94
CA THR A 135 -15.68 6.96 10.34
C THR A 135 -14.32 6.31 10.09
N PRO A 136 -13.45 6.89 9.25
CA PRO A 136 -12.06 6.44 9.14
C PRO A 136 -11.31 6.65 10.46
N VAL A 137 -10.67 5.60 10.96
CA VAL A 137 -9.95 5.63 12.25
C VAL A 137 -8.47 5.29 12.12
N ALA A 138 -8.07 4.62 11.03
CA ALA A 138 -6.66 4.38 10.75
C ALA A 138 -6.39 4.21 9.25
N ALA A 139 -5.17 4.55 8.83
CA ALA A 139 -4.61 4.17 7.54
C ALA A 139 -3.69 2.95 7.71
N LEU A 140 -3.69 2.07 6.70
CA LEU A 140 -2.74 0.97 6.60
C LEU A 140 -1.53 1.41 5.78
N LEU A 141 -0.35 1.24 6.35
CA LEU A 141 0.93 1.58 5.75
C LEU A 141 1.83 0.36 5.54
N ALA A 142 2.88 0.55 4.76
CA ALA A 142 3.93 -0.45 4.57
C ALA A 142 4.60 -0.79 5.91
N GLY A 143 4.43 -2.02 6.38
CA GLY A 143 5.13 -2.53 7.56
C GLY A 143 6.28 -3.49 7.20
N SER A 144 6.61 -4.41 8.10
CA SER A 144 7.76 -5.32 7.92
C SER A 144 7.52 -6.41 6.88
N SER A 145 6.28 -6.85 6.71
CA SER A 145 5.84 -7.84 5.72
C SER A 145 4.44 -7.52 5.21
N LEU A 146 3.97 -8.25 4.18
CA LEU A 146 2.61 -8.06 3.65
C LEU A 146 1.53 -8.28 4.73
N LEU A 147 1.73 -9.25 5.63
CA LEU A 147 0.77 -9.60 6.70
C LEU A 147 0.97 -8.81 8.00
N ALA A 148 1.96 -7.92 8.03
CA ALA A 148 2.26 -7.05 9.17
C ALA A 148 2.32 -5.58 8.70
N PRO A 149 1.20 -5.00 8.23
CA PRO A 149 1.14 -3.58 7.89
C PRO A 149 1.27 -2.71 9.14
N GLU A 150 1.75 -1.49 8.97
CA GLU A 150 1.71 -0.49 10.04
C GLU A 150 0.30 0.11 10.12
N ILE A 151 -0.28 0.16 11.32
CA ILE A 151 -1.56 0.83 11.58
C ILE A 151 -1.24 2.24 12.09
N ARG A 152 -1.56 3.25 11.27
CA ARG A 152 -1.39 4.65 11.63
C ARG A 152 -2.75 5.28 11.88
N LEU A 153 -2.98 5.72 13.12
CA LEU A 153 -4.25 6.34 13.51
C LEU A 153 -4.56 7.58 12.67
N ASP A 154 -5.86 7.84 12.48
CA ASP A 154 -6.31 9.10 11.90
C ASP A 154 -5.83 10.28 12.76
N ARG A 155 -5.56 11.42 12.11
CA ARG A 155 -5.05 12.62 12.76
C ARG A 155 -5.97 13.11 13.88
N ALA A 156 -7.27 12.91 13.76
CA ALA A 156 -8.25 13.30 14.76
C ALA A 156 -8.05 12.53 16.09
N LEU A 157 -7.56 11.29 16.03
CA LEU A 157 -7.26 10.47 17.21
C LEU A 157 -5.91 10.82 17.85
N LEU A 158 -4.98 11.46 17.10
CA LEU A 158 -3.67 11.86 17.62
C LEU A 158 -3.75 13.00 18.66
N ALA A 159 -4.88 13.71 18.73
CA ALA A 159 -5.13 14.72 19.74
C ALA A 159 -5.44 14.13 21.14
N LEU A 160 -5.72 12.82 21.22
CA LEU A 160 -6.00 12.12 22.47
C LEU A 160 -4.72 11.77 23.24
N GLY A 161 -4.87 11.39 24.51
CA GLY A 161 -3.76 10.92 25.34
C GLY A 161 -3.05 9.69 24.75
N GLN A 162 -1.74 9.58 24.99
CA GLN A 162 -0.91 8.48 24.47
C GLN A 162 -1.37 7.09 24.97
N ASP A 163 -1.97 7.03 26.16
CA ASP A 163 -2.60 5.84 26.73
C ASP A 163 -3.80 5.39 25.87
N VAL A 164 -4.68 6.32 25.52
CA VAL A 164 -5.87 6.06 24.68
C VAL A 164 -5.44 5.65 23.28
N GLN A 165 -4.47 6.35 22.68
CA GLN A 165 -3.94 6.00 21.36
C GLN A 165 -3.43 4.55 21.32
N LYS A 166 -2.67 4.11 22.34
CA LYS A 166 -2.17 2.73 22.44
C LYS A 166 -3.31 1.71 22.54
N GLN A 167 -4.37 2.01 23.30
CA GLN A 167 -5.53 1.13 23.42
C GLN A 167 -6.25 0.98 22.07
N VAL A 168 -6.47 2.10 21.36
CA VAL A 168 -7.08 2.09 20.02
C VAL A 168 -6.23 1.28 19.04
N VAL A 169 -4.91 1.51 18.97
CA VAL A 169 -4.01 0.73 18.11
C VAL A 169 -4.09 -0.77 18.44
N THR A 170 -4.09 -1.13 19.73
CA THR A 170 -4.19 -2.53 20.17
C THR A 170 -5.52 -3.17 19.74
N ARG A 171 -6.63 -2.42 19.86
CA ARG A 171 -7.96 -2.88 19.43
C ARG A 171 -8.00 -3.12 17.92
N LEU A 172 -7.50 -2.17 17.13
CA LEU A 172 -7.45 -2.24 15.67
C LEU A 172 -6.52 -3.37 15.19
N ALA A 173 -5.38 -3.57 15.85
CA ALA A 173 -4.47 -4.67 15.57
C ALA A 173 -5.11 -6.04 15.83
N THR A 174 -5.88 -6.16 16.92
CA THR A 174 -6.62 -7.39 17.25
C THR A 174 -7.68 -7.69 16.20
N TRP A 175 -8.45 -6.69 15.77
CA TRP A 175 -9.42 -6.85 14.69
C TRP A 175 -8.74 -7.26 13.39
N LEU A 176 -7.65 -6.58 13.01
CA LEU A 176 -6.90 -6.89 11.79
C LEU A 176 -6.37 -8.33 11.82
N GLU A 177 -5.90 -8.83 12.97
CA GLU A 177 -5.51 -10.23 13.14
C GLU A 177 -6.69 -11.17 12.86
N GLY A 178 -7.87 -10.90 13.43
CA GLY A 178 -9.09 -11.67 13.14
C GLY A 178 -9.44 -11.70 11.65
N GLN A 179 -9.30 -10.57 10.95
CA GLN A 179 -9.54 -10.49 9.50
C GLN A 179 -8.51 -11.27 8.69
N LYS A 180 -7.23 -11.24 9.08
CA LYS A 180 -6.19 -12.08 8.46
C LYS A 180 -6.49 -13.55 8.63
N GLN A 181 -6.88 -13.99 9.82
CA GLN A 181 -7.26 -15.39 10.06
C GLN A 181 -8.51 -15.80 9.28
N LYS A 182 -9.48 -14.89 9.10
CA LYS A 182 -10.71 -15.17 8.35
C LYS A 182 -10.50 -15.22 6.84
N HIS A 183 -9.77 -14.27 6.28
CA HIS A 183 -9.69 -14.06 4.83
C HIS A 183 -8.36 -14.52 4.22
N LEU A 184 -7.28 -14.50 4.99
CA LEU A 184 -5.92 -14.72 4.52
C LEU A 184 -5.22 -15.90 5.22
N LEU A 185 -5.96 -16.82 5.84
CA LEU A 185 -5.39 -18.01 6.51
C LEU A 185 -4.35 -18.75 5.65
N PRO A 186 -4.55 -18.96 4.33
CA PRO A 186 -3.51 -19.58 3.51
C PRO A 186 -2.20 -18.79 3.51
N LEU A 187 -2.25 -17.45 3.47
CA LEU A 187 -1.06 -16.61 3.54
C LEU A 187 -0.38 -16.67 4.90
N VAL A 188 -1.16 -16.67 5.98
CA VAL A 188 -0.64 -16.83 7.34
C VAL A 188 0.16 -18.12 7.44
N LYS A 189 -0.41 -19.25 6.98
CA LYS A 189 0.25 -20.55 6.98
C LYS A 189 1.50 -20.60 6.09
N MET A 190 1.49 -19.90 4.95
CA MET A 190 2.69 -19.78 4.10
C MET A 190 3.79 -19.01 4.82
N ALA A 191 3.47 -17.88 5.47
CA ALA A 191 4.44 -17.10 6.23
C ALA A 191 5.02 -17.89 7.42
N GLU A 192 4.19 -18.64 8.14
CA GLU A 192 4.62 -19.55 9.20
C GLU A 192 5.55 -20.64 8.66
N SER A 193 5.15 -21.30 7.56
CA SER A 193 5.96 -22.34 6.91
C SER A 193 7.29 -21.81 6.35
N ALA A 194 7.33 -20.54 5.95
CA ALA A 194 8.55 -19.89 5.51
C ALA A 194 9.54 -19.63 6.67
N ALA A 195 9.03 -19.45 7.89
CA ALA A 195 9.83 -19.23 9.08
C ALA A 195 10.22 -20.52 9.83
N ASP A 196 9.49 -21.62 9.61
CA ASP A 196 9.70 -22.89 10.31
C ASP A 196 11.02 -23.59 9.90
N PRO A 197 12.01 -23.76 10.81
CA PRO A 197 13.26 -24.44 10.51
C PRO A 197 13.10 -25.90 10.07
N ALA A 198 12.00 -26.58 10.44
CA ALA A 198 11.72 -27.96 10.05
C ALA A 198 11.32 -28.10 8.57
N VAL A 199 10.87 -27.01 7.93
CA VAL A 199 10.53 -27.00 6.50
C VAL A 199 11.83 -26.91 5.67
N PRO A 200 11.99 -27.72 4.60
CA PRO A 200 13.19 -27.67 3.76
C PRO A 200 13.48 -26.26 3.21
N PRO A 201 14.75 -25.80 3.16
CA PRO A 201 15.11 -24.43 2.80
C PRO A 201 14.53 -23.94 1.46
N VAL A 202 14.54 -24.79 0.42
CA VAL A 202 13.98 -24.45 -0.91
C VAL A 202 12.47 -24.25 -0.84
N VAL A 203 11.76 -25.04 -0.04
CA VAL A 203 10.32 -24.93 0.17
C VAL A 203 9.98 -23.65 0.95
N ARG A 204 10.78 -23.31 1.97
CA ARG A 204 10.63 -22.03 2.70
C ARG A 204 10.79 -20.82 1.78
N ALA A 205 11.78 -20.85 0.89
CA ALA A 205 12.00 -19.78 -0.08
C ALA A 205 10.82 -19.61 -1.05
N VAL A 206 10.17 -20.72 -1.45
CA VAL A 206 8.94 -20.69 -2.25
C VAL A 206 7.78 -20.09 -1.46
N PHE A 207 7.58 -20.51 -0.20
CA PHE A 207 6.53 -19.94 0.64
C PHE A 207 6.73 -18.46 0.94
N ALA A 208 7.97 -18.02 1.19
CA ALA A 208 8.29 -16.60 1.41
C ALA A 208 7.93 -15.76 0.18
N GLN A 209 8.38 -16.17 -1.01
CA GLN A 209 8.07 -15.46 -2.26
C GLN A 209 6.57 -15.44 -2.56
N LEU A 210 5.88 -16.56 -2.34
CA LEU A 210 4.42 -16.61 -2.48
C LEU A 210 3.74 -15.71 -1.46
N ALA A 211 4.12 -15.75 -0.19
CA ALA A 211 3.53 -14.92 0.85
C ALA A 211 3.67 -13.43 0.55
N ASP A 212 4.85 -12.99 0.10
CA ASP A 212 5.13 -11.61 -0.30
C ASP A 212 4.34 -11.18 -1.54
N ALA A 213 4.13 -12.09 -2.50
CA ALA A 213 3.27 -11.84 -3.67
C ALA A 213 1.76 -11.90 -3.36
N GLY A 214 1.38 -12.16 -2.11
CA GLY A 214 0.00 -12.37 -1.71
C GLY A 214 -0.56 -13.72 -2.19
N GLY A 215 0.28 -14.69 -2.51
CA GLY A 215 -0.10 -16.10 -2.69
C GLY A 215 -0.67 -16.42 -4.07
N VAL A 216 -0.44 -15.53 -5.03
CA VAL A 216 -0.67 -15.72 -6.46
C VAL A 216 0.55 -15.17 -7.19
N ILE A 217 1.23 -16.00 -7.97
CA ILE A 217 2.42 -15.60 -8.73
C ILE A 217 2.42 -16.28 -10.10
N ALA A 218 2.90 -15.58 -11.13
CA ALA A 218 3.14 -16.21 -12.42
C ALA A 218 4.20 -17.30 -12.25
N ARG A 219 3.96 -18.47 -12.83
CA ARG A 219 4.88 -19.61 -12.66
C ARG A 219 6.27 -19.31 -13.22
N THR A 220 6.37 -18.46 -14.25
CA THR A 220 7.63 -18.01 -14.83
C THR A 220 8.55 -17.35 -13.80
N ASP A 221 7.98 -16.64 -12.84
CA ASP A 221 8.73 -15.86 -11.86
C ASP A 221 9.33 -16.79 -10.78
N LEU A 222 8.80 -18.01 -10.66
CA LEU A 222 9.24 -19.03 -9.71
C LEU A 222 9.93 -20.24 -10.38
N ASP A 223 10.17 -20.20 -11.70
CA ASP A 223 10.73 -21.34 -12.45
C ASP A 223 12.06 -21.83 -11.88
N SER A 224 12.94 -20.91 -11.48
CA SER A 224 14.23 -21.26 -10.88
C SER A 224 14.03 -22.03 -9.58
N ALA A 225 13.24 -21.51 -8.65
CA ALA A 225 12.97 -22.19 -7.38
C ALA A 225 12.26 -23.54 -7.57
N LEU A 226 11.27 -23.61 -8.48
CA LEU A 226 10.57 -24.85 -8.81
C LEU A 226 11.46 -25.93 -9.44
N GLY A 227 12.49 -25.52 -10.17
CA GLY A 227 13.47 -26.42 -10.79
C GLY A 227 14.31 -27.18 -9.77
N HIS A 228 14.53 -26.59 -8.60
CA HIS A 228 15.32 -27.20 -7.51
C HIS A 228 14.49 -28.10 -6.58
N LEU A 229 13.15 -28.12 -6.73
CA LEU A 229 12.29 -28.96 -5.90
C LEU A 229 12.35 -30.43 -6.35
N ASP A 230 12.43 -31.34 -5.40
CA ASP A 230 12.24 -32.77 -5.64
C ASP A 230 10.73 -33.16 -5.66
N LYS A 231 10.41 -34.46 -5.70
CA LYS A 231 9.02 -34.94 -5.72
C LYS A 231 8.31 -34.73 -4.38
N GLU A 232 8.99 -35.02 -3.27
CA GLU A 232 8.46 -34.91 -1.91
C GLU A 232 8.20 -33.43 -1.55
N GLN A 233 9.14 -32.55 -1.88
CA GLN A 233 9.02 -31.11 -1.67
C GLN A 233 7.86 -30.50 -2.48
N ARG A 234 7.65 -30.95 -3.73
CA ARG A 234 6.45 -30.56 -4.49
C ARG A 234 5.16 -31.12 -3.87
N HIS A 235 5.22 -32.27 -3.22
CA HIS A 235 4.07 -32.82 -2.48
C HIS A 235 3.74 -31.95 -1.25
N LEU A 236 4.76 -31.46 -0.52
CA LEU A 236 4.57 -30.52 0.60
C LEU A 236 3.80 -29.25 0.18
N LEU A 237 4.17 -28.64 -0.94
CA LEU A 237 3.46 -27.46 -1.47
C LEU A 237 2.00 -27.76 -1.78
N ARG A 238 1.70 -28.90 -2.41
CA ARG A 238 0.32 -29.32 -2.70
C ARG A 238 -0.47 -29.63 -1.42
N LYS A 239 0.16 -30.27 -0.44
CA LYS A 239 -0.44 -30.53 0.88
C LYS A 239 -0.79 -29.22 1.62
N ALA A 240 -0.03 -28.15 1.37
CA ALA A 240 -0.35 -26.81 1.84
C ALA A 240 -1.47 -26.10 1.04
N GLY A 241 -2.09 -26.78 0.06
CA GLY A 241 -3.22 -26.27 -0.71
C GLY A 241 -2.82 -25.42 -1.93
N LEU A 242 -1.55 -25.41 -2.31
CA LEU A 242 -1.09 -24.72 -3.53
C LEU A 242 -1.39 -25.54 -4.78
N ASP A 243 -1.98 -24.87 -5.78
CA ASP A 243 -2.03 -25.35 -7.15
C ASP A 243 -0.76 -24.91 -7.88
N ILE A 244 -0.01 -25.88 -8.40
CA ILE A 244 1.18 -25.65 -9.24
C ILE A 244 0.74 -25.83 -10.70
N GLY A 245 0.14 -24.78 -11.26
CA GLY A 245 -0.40 -24.73 -12.60
C GLY A 245 0.65 -24.58 -13.69
N VAL A 246 0.23 -24.58 -14.95
CA VAL A 246 1.12 -24.37 -16.12
C VAL A 246 1.45 -22.90 -16.30
N LEU A 247 0.55 -21.99 -15.92
CA LEU A 247 0.69 -20.53 -16.07
C LEU A 247 1.04 -19.86 -14.75
N ASP A 248 0.44 -20.31 -13.65
CA ASP A 248 0.44 -19.65 -12.35
C ASP A 248 0.62 -20.65 -11.20
N ILE A 249 1.07 -20.14 -10.07
CA ILE A 249 1.12 -20.85 -8.79
C ILE A 249 0.28 -20.03 -7.81
N TYR A 250 -0.72 -20.66 -7.22
CA TYR A 250 -1.66 -19.95 -6.36
C TYR A 250 -2.33 -20.86 -5.35
N HIS A 251 -2.90 -20.27 -4.31
CA HIS A 251 -3.82 -20.98 -3.42
C HIS A 251 -5.27 -20.61 -3.79
N PRO A 252 -6.15 -21.57 -4.16
CA PRO A 252 -7.52 -21.26 -4.60
C PRO A 252 -8.34 -20.44 -3.59
N GLY A 253 -8.10 -20.66 -2.29
CA GLY A 253 -8.73 -19.88 -1.21
C GLY A 253 -8.45 -18.37 -1.26
N LEU A 254 -7.34 -17.95 -1.89
CA LEU A 254 -6.94 -16.55 -2.01
C LEU A 254 -7.55 -15.84 -3.25
N LEU A 255 -8.26 -16.59 -4.09
CA LEU A 255 -9.07 -16.06 -5.19
C LEU A 255 -10.49 -15.68 -4.76
N LYS A 256 -10.90 -16.06 -3.54
CA LYS A 256 -12.23 -15.71 -3.01
C LYS A 256 -12.35 -14.18 -2.87
N PRO A 257 -13.53 -13.59 -3.08
CA PRO A 257 -13.70 -12.13 -3.08
C PRO A 257 -13.15 -11.43 -1.84
N GLY A 258 -13.44 -11.93 -0.64
CA GLY A 258 -12.91 -11.35 0.60
C GLY A 258 -11.39 -11.40 0.69
N ALA A 259 -10.77 -12.51 0.27
CA ALA A 259 -9.31 -12.64 0.25
C ALA A 259 -8.68 -11.72 -0.80
N ALA A 260 -9.27 -11.62 -1.99
CA ALA A 260 -8.82 -10.73 -3.06
C ALA A 260 -8.85 -9.25 -2.64
N ARG A 261 -9.93 -8.81 -1.97
CA ARG A 261 -10.05 -7.46 -1.40
C ARG A 261 -8.95 -7.16 -0.39
N TRP A 262 -8.79 -8.02 0.61
CA TRP A 262 -7.75 -7.86 1.63
C TRP A 262 -6.33 -7.87 1.06
N ARG A 263 -6.05 -8.77 0.11
CA ARG A 263 -4.76 -8.80 -0.60
C ARG A 263 -4.51 -7.49 -1.35
N SER A 264 -5.52 -6.97 -2.03
CA SER A 264 -5.41 -5.69 -2.76
C SER A 264 -5.07 -4.54 -1.83
N ALA A 265 -5.79 -4.40 -0.72
CA ALA A 265 -5.53 -3.36 0.26
C ALA A 265 -4.11 -3.47 0.88
N LEU A 266 -3.69 -4.67 1.27
CA LEU A 266 -2.35 -4.87 1.84
C LEU A 266 -1.23 -4.65 0.83
N LEU A 267 -1.40 -5.07 -0.42
CA LEU A 267 -0.43 -4.81 -1.49
C LEU A 267 -0.34 -3.32 -1.80
N ALA A 268 -1.47 -2.61 -1.82
CA ALA A 268 -1.52 -1.16 -1.99
C ALA A 268 -0.78 -0.44 -0.84
N ALA A 269 -1.05 -0.84 0.41
CA ALA A 269 -0.36 -0.33 1.59
C ALA A 269 1.15 -0.57 1.51
N ARG A 270 1.56 -1.78 1.10
CA ARG A 270 2.97 -2.19 0.99
C ARG A 270 3.79 -1.32 0.05
N ILE A 271 3.19 -0.81 -1.01
CA ILE A 271 3.86 0.05 -2.01
C ILE A 271 3.49 1.53 -1.86
N ALA A 272 2.77 1.90 -0.79
CA ALA A 272 2.26 3.25 -0.54
C ALA A 272 1.51 3.86 -1.75
N LYS A 273 0.62 3.07 -2.37
CA LYS A 273 -0.25 3.50 -3.47
C LYS A 273 -1.73 3.40 -3.07
N PRO A 274 -2.61 4.16 -3.74
CA PRO A 274 -4.05 3.97 -3.58
C PRO A 274 -4.51 2.58 -4.02
N CYS A 275 -5.64 2.13 -3.48
CA CYS A 275 -6.33 0.92 -3.89
C CYS A 275 -6.71 1.00 -5.38
N LEU A 276 -6.64 -0.15 -6.05
CA LEU A 276 -7.02 -0.29 -7.46
C LEU A 276 -8.48 -0.74 -7.58
N PRO A 277 -9.15 -0.42 -8.70
CA PRO A 277 -10.48 -0.95 -8.97
C PRO A 277 -10.45 -2.47 -9.07
N MET A 278 -11.31 -3.12 -8.29
CA MET A 278 -11.39 -4.58 -8.21
C MET A 278 -12.55 -5.11 -9.07
N PRO A 279 -12.39 -6.28 -9.73
CA PRO A 279 -13.51 -6.95 -10.41
C PRO A 279 -14.67 -7.25 -9.45
N GLY A 280 -15.88 -7.28 -10.00
CA GLY A 280 -17.07 -7.71 -9.25
C GLY A 280 -16.95 -9.14 -8.70
N PRO A 281 -17.56 -9.43 -7.54
CA PRO A 281 -17.47 -10.73 -6.91
C PRO A 281 -18.07 -11.84 -7.78
N GLY A 282 -17.43 -12.99 -7.82
CA GLY A 282 -17.93 -14.19 -8.53
C GLY A 282 -17.61 -14.23 -10.03
N LEU A 283 -17.17 -13.12 -10.64
CA LEU A 283 -16.79 -13.10 -12.05
C LEU A 283 -15.59 -14.03 -12.32
N THR A 284 -15.61 -14.67 -13.49
CA THR A 284 -14.53 -15.53 -13.98
C THR A 284 -13.91 -15.03 -15.27
N LEU A 285 -14.65 -14.25 -16.05
CA LEU A 285 -14.22 -13.63 -17.30
C LEU A 285 -14.67 -12.17 -17.28
N ILE A 286 -13.77 -11.26 -17.61
CA ILE A 286 -14.02 -9.81 -17.66
C ILE A 286 -13.35 -9.23 -18.91
N PRO A 287 -13.80 -8.07 -19.43
CA PRO A 287 -12.99 -7.32 -20.39
C PRO A 287 -11.69 -6.86 -19.72
N ALA A 288 -10.62 -6.72 -20.51
CA ALA A 288 -9.35 -6.18 -20.01
C ALA A 288 -9.53 -4.77 -19.44
N GLY A 289 -10.27 -3.92 -20.14
CA GLY A 289 -10.52 -2.54 -19.72
C GLY A 289 -9.22 -1.72 -19.63
N GLU A 290 -9.26 -0.63 -18.88
CA GLU A 290 -8.11 0.26 -18.71
C GLU A 290 -7.03 -0.33 -17.80
N ARG A 291 -5.82 0.22 -17.89
CA ARG A 291 -4.65 -0.27 -17.15
C ARG A 291 -4.87 -0.40 -15.63
N PRO A 292 -5.52 0.54 -14.90
CA PRO A 292 -5.80 0.37 -13.48
C PRO A 292 -6.71 -0.83 -13.18
N ALA A 293 -7.73 -1.05 -14.01
CA ALA A 293 -8.64 -2.20 -13.90
C ALA A 293 -7.91 -3.52 -14.18
N GLN A 294 -7.04 -3.57 -15.19
CA GLN A 294 -6.20 -4.75 -15.45
C GLN A 294 -5.27 -5.05 -14.27
N MET A 295 -4.68 -4.03 -13.66
CA MET A 295 -3.79 -4.21 -12.50
C MET A 295 -4.55 -4.73 -11.28
N GLY A 296 -5.71 -4.15 -10.95
CA GLY A 296 -6.56 -4.63 -9.86
C GLY A 296 -7.07 -6.05 -10.11
N ALA A 297 -7.45 -6.36 -11.34
CA ALA A 297 -7.86 -7.70 -11.73
C ALA A 297 -6.72 -8.73 -11.64
N ARG A 298 -5.47 -8.38 -11.98
CA ARG A 298 -4.31 -9.26 -11.75
C ARG A 298 -4.12 -9.57 -10.27
N ILE A 299 -4.28 -8.58 -9.40
CA ILE A 299 -4.25 -8.79 -7.95
C ILE A 299 -5.38 -9.72 -7.52
N ALA A 300 -6.59 -9.54 -8.07
CA ALA A 300 -7.74 -10.41 -7.85
C ALA A 300 -7.58 -11.85 -8.40
N GLY A 301 -6.47 -12.13 -9.10
CA GLY A 301 -6.16 -13.43 -9.66
C GLY A 301 -6.79 -13.67 -11.04
N PHE A 302 -6.80 -12.65 -11.88
CA PHE A 302 -7.12 -12.74 -13.31
C PHE A 302 -5.85 -12.61 -14.15
N ARG A 303 -5.84 -13.29 -15.30
CA ARG A 303 -4.80 -13.24 -16.31
C ARG A 303 -5.37 -12.70 -17.61
N GLY A 304 -4.66 -11.78 -18.24
CA GLY A 304 -5.04 -11.21 -19.52
C GLY A 304 -4.71 -12.13 -20.69
N PHE A 305 -5.63 -12.21 -21.64
CA PHE A 305 -5.53 -12.88 -22.92
C PHE A 305 -6.20 -11.98 -23.97
N GLY A 306 -5.44 -11.06 -24.56
CA GLY A 306 -5.97 -10.03 -25.45
C GLY A 306 -6.92 -9.08 -24.75
N GLU A 307 -8.11 -8.88 -25.33
CA GLU A 307 -9.15 -7.98 -24.83
C GLU A 307 -9.96 -8.55 -23.65
N GLN A 308 -9.69 -9.80 -23.24
CA GLN A 308 -10.36 -10.44 -22.12
C GLN A 308 -9.37 -10.81 -21.02
N MET A 309 -9.83 -10.83 -19.77
CA MET A 309 -9.10 -11.44 -18.68
C MET A 309 -9.90 -12.56 -18.04
N LEU A 310 -9.23 -13.69 -17.83
CA LEU A 310 -9.80 -14.90 -17.28
C LEU A 310 -9.21 -15.18 -15.90
N ARG A 311 -10.05 -15.57 -14.95
CA ARG A 311 -9.62 -15.95 -13.61
C ARG A 311 -8.69 -17.16 -13.67
N ILE A 312 -7.62 -17.13 -12.88
CA ILE A 312 -6.48 -18.06 -13.00
C ILE A 312 -6.91 -19.52 -12.85
N ASP A 313 -7.84 -19.82 -11.92
CA ASP A 313 -8.37 -21.18 -11.75
C ASP A 313 -9.05 -21.72 -13.00
N MET A 314 -9.75 -20.87 -13.75
CA MET A 314 -10.37 -21.24 -15.01
C MET A 314 -9.33 -21.38 -16.12
N ALA A 315 -8.36 -20.47 -16.20
CA ALA A 315 -7.28 -20.54 -17.18
C ALA A 315 -6.47 -21.85 -17.03
N GLU A 316 -6.15 -22.24 -15.81
CA GLU A 316 -5.42 -23.48 -15.49
C GLU A 316 -6.24 -24.74 -15.76
N ARG A 317 -7.54 -24.69 -15.47
CA ARG A 317 -8.47 -25.76 -15.85
C ARG A 317 -8.51 -25.93 -17.37
N MET A 318 -8.63 -24.84 -18.12
CA MET A 318 -8.64 -24.88 -19.58
C MET A 318 -7.33 -25.44 -20.14
N ALA A 319 -6.18 -25.01 -19.61
CA ALA A 319 -4.88 -25.54 -20.03
C ALA A 319 -4.75 -27.06 -19.76
N ARG A 320 -5.27 -27.53 -18.62
CA ARG A 320 -5.29 -28.96 -18.27
C ARG A 320 -6.20 -29.75 -19.20
N THR A 321 -7.42 -29.29 -19.44
CA THR A 321 -8.36 -29.97 -20.34
C THR A 321 -7.81 -30.00 -21.76
N ALA A 322 -7.22 -28.91 -22.24
CA ALA A 322 -6.53 -28.89 -23.53
C ALA A 322 -5.47 -30.00 -23.61
N HIS A 323 -4.63 -30.13 -22.58
CA HIS A 323 -3.59 -31.15 -22.52
C HIS A 323 -4.17 -32.57 -22.59
N GLU A 324 -5.24 -32.85 -21.83
CA GLU A 324 -5.90 -34.14 -21.79
C GLU A 324 -6.60 -34.49 -23.12
N THR A 325 -7.30 -33.54 -23.73
CA THR A 325 -7.96 -33.71 -25.05
C THR A 325 -6.93 -33.97 -26.15
N ILE A 326 -5.85 -33.19 -26.18
CA ILE A 326 -4.77 -33.36 -27.17
C ILE A 326 -4.06 -34.71 -26.97
N ALA A 327 -3.85 -35.15 -25.73
CA ALA A 327 -3.28 -36.47 -25.44
C ALA A 327 -4.16 -37.63 -25.92
N LYS A 328 -5.49 -37.42 -26.04
CA LYS A 328 -6.44 -38.36 -26.64
C LYS A 328 -6.52 -38.27 -28.17
N ASN A 329 -5.67 -37.43 -28.79
CA ASN A 329 -5.69 -37.12 -30.22
C ASN A 329 -7.01 -36.50 -30.71
N GLU A 330 -7.70 -35.77 -29.84
CA GLU A 330 -8.92 -35.04 -30.18
C GLU A 330 -8.63 -33.56 -30.47
N PRO A 331 -9.38 -32.91 -31.37
CA PRO A 331 -9.22 -31.49 -31.63
C PRO A 331 -9.71 -30.65 -30.44
N PHE A 332 -8.99 -29.57 -30.15
CA PHE A 332 -9.37 -28.58 -29.14
C PHE A 332 -9.44 -27.20 -29.79
N THR A 333 -10.64 -26.63 -29.87
CA THR A 333 -10.91 -25.40 -30.65
C THR A 333 -11.74 -24.41 -29.84
N ALA A 334 -11.80 -23.15 -30.30
CA ALA A 334 -12.67 -22.14 -29.70
C ALA A 334 -14.16 -22.54 -29.67
N LEU A 335 -14.57 -23.50 -30.51
CA LEU A 335 -15.92 -24.05 -30.59
C LEU A 335 -16.21 -25.15 -29.57
N SER A 336 -15.21 -25.56 -28.77
CA SER A 336 -15.43 -26.58 -27.74
C SER A 336 -16.46 -26.07 -26.72
N PRO A 337 -17.44 -26.90 -26.29
CA PRO A 337 -18.59 -26.43 -25.50
C PRO A 337 -18.19 -25.59 -24.28
N GLN A 338 -17.17 -26.03 -23.55
CA GLN A 338 -16.65 -25.33 -22.36
C GLN A 338 -16.05 -23.95 -22.64
N ILE A 339 -15.50 -23.70 -23.83
CA ILE A 339 -14.95 -22.39 -24.22
C ILE A 339 -16.10 -21.46 -24.62
N VAL A 340 -17.05 -21.98 -25.40
CA VAL A 340 -18.26 -21.24 -25.81
C VAL A 340 -19.10 -20.85 -24.59
N SER A 341 -19.36 -21.79 -23.67
CA SER A 341 -20.10 -21.51 -22.44
C SER A 341 -19.42 -20.49 -21.52
N LEU A 342 -18.09 -20.40 -21.57
CA LEU A 342 -17.33 -19.41 -20.81
C LEU A 342 -17.38 -18.01 -21.45
N GLY A 343 -17.69 -17.92 -22.75
CA GLY A 343 -17.70 -16.66 -23.50
C GLY A 343 -16.31 -16.16 -23.92
N LEU A 344 -15.31 -17.05 -23.94
CA LEU A 344 -13.96 -16.71 -24.34
C LEU A 344 -13.89 -16.56 -25.87
N THR A 345 -13.41 -15.41 -26.35
CA THR A 345 -13.26 -15.17 -27.79
C THR A 345 -12.16 -16.06 -28.37
N GLU A 346 -12.22 -16.32 -29.69
CA GLU A 346 -11.22 -17.12 -30.36
C GLU A 346 -9.80 -16.57 -30.17
N ASP A 347 -9.59 -15.25 -30.31
CA ASP A 347 -8.26 -14.67 -30.10
C ASP A 347 -7.76 -14.89 -28.66
N SER A 348 -8.60 -14.67 -27.65
CA SER A 348 -8.25 -14.91 -26.24
C SER A 348 -7.95 -16.39 -25.98
N PHE A 349 -8.71 -17.30 -26.58
CA PHE A 349 -8.44 -18.73 -26.54
C PHE A 349 -7.08 -19.09 -27.16
N LEU A 350 -6.78 -18.58 -28.36
CA LEU A 350 -5.50 -18.83 -29.04
C LEU A 350 -4.33 -18.29 -28.21
N GLN A 351 -4.48 -17.13 -27.58
CA GLN A 351 -3.49 -16.57 -26.67
C GLN A 351 -3.28 -17.45 -25.43
N LEU A 352 -4.37 -17.96 -24.82
CA LEU A 352 -4.30 -18.91 -23.71
C LEU A 352 -3.53 -20.17 -24.11
N MET A 353 -3.86 -20.78 -25.25
CA MET A 353 -3.18 -21.97 -25.77
C MET A 353 -1.68 -21.72 -25.97
N ARG A 354 -1.30 -20.59 -26.58
CA ARG A 354 0.11 -20.21 -26.77
C ARG A 354 0.83 -20.01 -25.44
N ALA A 355 0.19 -19.34 -24.48
CA ALA A 355 0.72 -19.09 -23.14
C ALA A 355 0.92 -20.38 -22.35
N ALA A 356 0.00 -21.35 -22.50
CA ALA A 356 0.08 -22.66 -21.87
C ALA A 356 1.13 -23.59 -22.51
N GLY A 357 1.75 -23.19 -23.63
CA GLY A 357 2.82 -23.95 -24.29
C GLY A 357 2.36 -24.84 -25.44
N PHE A 358 1.12 -24.66 -25.91
CA PHE A 358 0.64 -25.32 -27.12
C PHE A 358 1.06 -24.54 -28.38
N ARG A 359 1.27 -25.27 -29.47
CA ARG A 359 1.55 -24.73 -30.80
C ARG A 359 0.58 -25.38 -31.80
N PRO A 360 0.00 -24.60 -32.73
CA PRO A 360 -0.89 -25.18 -33.73
C PRO A 360 -0.09 -26.17 -34.59
N ILE A 361 -0.73 -27.27 -34.95
CA ILE A 361 -0.20 -28.19 -35.96
C ILE A 361 -0.69 -27.65 -37.30
N GLU A 362 0.23 -27.35 -38.23
CA GLU A 362 -0.17 -27.01 -39.60
C GLU A 362 -0.92 -28.21 -40.20
N PRO A 363 -2.12 -28.01 -40.77
CA PRO A 363 -2.79 -29.09 -41.46
C PRO A 363 -1.88 -29.58 -42.58
N ALA A 364 -1.74 -30.90 -42.72
CA ALA A 364 -1.05 -31.47 -43.86
C ALA A 364 -1.67 -30.91 -45.16
N PRO A 365 -0.87 -30.59 -46.19
CA PRO A 365 -1.40 -30.10 -47.45
C PRO A 365 -2.47 -31.08 -47.96
N PRO A 366 -3.61 -30.59 -48.50
CA PRO A 366 -4.67 -31.46 -48.95
C PRO A 366 -4.11 -32.45 -49.99
N PRO A 367 -4.51 -33.73 -49.96
CA PRO A 367 -4.20 -34.62 -51.07
C PRO A 367 -4.74 -34.01 -52.37
N ALA A 368 -4.02 -34.24 -53.48
CA ALA A 368 -4.37 -33.73 -54.80
C ALA A 368 -5.87 -33.96 -55.09
N PRO A 369 -6.56 -33.03 -55.77
CA PRO A 369 -8.00 -33.07 -55.93
C PRO A 369 -8.43 -34.40 -56.58
N VAL A 370 -9.07 -35.25 -55.80
CA VAL A 370 -9.93 -36.31 -56.31
C VAL A 370 -11.30 -35.69 -56.57
N GLU A 371 -11.87 -36.05 -57.71
CA GLU A 371 -13.04 -35.45 -58.36
C GLU A 371 -14.25 -35.19 -57.45
N GLU A 372 -15.03 -34.20 -57.85
CA GLU A 372 -16.20 -33.62 -57.19
C GLU A 372 -17.11 -34.64 -56.48
N GLY A 373 -17.35 -34.41 -55.19
CA GLY A 373 -18.45 -35.05 -54.45
C GLY A 373 -18.14 -35.54 -53.04
N ALA A 374 -16.89 -35.52 -52.58
CA ALA A 374 -16.54 -35.95 -51.22
C ALA A 374 -16.48 -34.76 -50.25
N GLU A 375 -17.36 -34.75 -49.25
CA GLU A 375 -17.19 -33.93 -48.04
C GLU A 375 -15.77 -34.16 -47.49
N THR A 376 -14.98 -33.08 -47.38
CA THR A 376 -13.68 -33.13 -46.73
C THR A 376 -13.91 -33.64 -45.30
N PRO A 377 -13.38 -34.81 -44.89
CA PRO A 377 -13.57 -35.25 -43.52
C PRO A 377 -12.94 -34.20 -42.59
N PRO A 378 -13.61 -33.81 -41.49
CA PRO A 378 -13.01 -32.89 -40.52
C PRO A 378 -11.65 -33.47 -40.11
N ALA A 379 -10.63 -32.61 -40.02
CA ALA A 379 -9.29 -33.01 -39.63
C ALA A 379 -9.36 -33.88 -38.36
N SER A 380 -9.17 -35.18 -38.55
CA SER A 380 -9.53 -36.24 -37.60
C SER A 380 -8.40 -36.48 -36.58
N GLY A 381 -7.87 -35.43 -35.98
CA GLY A 381 -6.77 -35.53 -35.03
C GLY A 381 -6.51 -34.27 -34.24
N ALA A 382 -5.56 -34.35 -33.31
CA ALA A 382 -5.12 -33.18 -32.54
C ALA A 382 -4.65 -32.07 -33.48
N ASN A 383 -5.18 -30.87 -33.29
CA ASN A 383 -4.83 -29.64 -34.00
C ASN A 383 -3.75 -28.81 -33.27
N TRP A 384 -3.24 -29.31 -32.14
CA TRP A 384 -2.23 -28.68 -31.31
C TRP A 384 -1.16 -29.68 -30.88
N ALA A 385 0.08 -29.22 -30.77
CA ALA A 385 1.18 -29.95 -30.15
C ALA A 385 1.62 -29.23 -28.87
N PHE A 386 1.75 -29.95 -27.76
CA PHE A 386 2.35 -29.42 -26.53
C PHE A 386 3.88 -29.40 -26.66
N ARG A 387 4.47 -28.20 -26.64
CA ARG A 387 5.94 -28.02 -26.70
C ARG A 387 6.54 -27.59 -25.35
N GLY A 388 5.75 -27.62 -24.30
CA GLY A 388 6.09 -27.00 -23.02
C GLY A 388 5.97 -25.48 -23.08
N ARG A 389 5.90 -24.87 -21.90
CA ARG A 389 5.86 -23.41 -21.79
C ARG A 389 7.24 -22.83 -22.14
N GLN A 390 7.25 -21.69 -22.84
CA GLN A 390 8.48 -20.91 -22.99
C GLN A 390 8.93 -20.38 -21.61
N LYS A 391 10.16 -20.70 -21.23
CA LYS A 391 10.80 -20.10 -20.05
C LYS A 391 10.97 -18.60 -20.29
N ALA A 392 10.86 -17.80 -19.23
CA ALA A 392 11.21 -16.38 -19.32
C ALA A 392 12.62 -16.26 -19.89
N ARG A 393 12.82 -15.40 -20.90
CA ARG A 393 14.17 -15.02 -21.32
C ARG A 393 14.81 -14.34 -20.12
N THR A 394 15.76 -15.01 -19.48
CA THR A 394 16.66 -14.34 -18.53
C THR A 394 17.31 -13.19 -19.28
N ASP A 395 17.09 -11.96 -18.85
CA ASP A 395 17.84 -10.81 -19.35
C ASP A 395 19.31 -11.14 -19.19
N ARG A 396 19.96 -11.45 -20.31
CA ARG A 396 21.42 -11.50 -20.37
C ARG A 396 21.86 -10.09 -19.98
N PRO A 397 22.72 -9.92 -18.95
CA PRO A 397 23.30 -8.62 -18.70
C PRO A 397 23.96 -8.17 -20.01
N GLN A 398 23.57 -6.98 -20.46
CA GLN A 398 24.07 -6.35 -21.67
C GLN A 398 25.54 -5.96 -21.39
N GLY A 399 26.42 -6.96 -21.44
CA GLY A 399 27.86 -6.79 -21.35
C GLY A 399 28.32 -5.98 -22.55
N GLU A 400 28.67 -4.73 -22.26
CA GLU A 400 29.61 -3.89 -22.99
C GLU A 400 29.77 -4.20 -24.49
N ARG A 401 28.93 -3.55 -25.30
CA ARG A 401 29.38 -3.15 -26.64
C ARG A 401 30.51 -2.15 -26.45
N SER A 402 31.73 -2.66 -26.33
CA SER A 402 32.94 -1.85 -26.41
C SER A 402 32.92 -1.10 -27.75
N ARG A 403 32.76 0.23 -27.65
CA ARG A 403 33.10 1.16 -28.71
C ARG A 403 34.62 1.15 -28.86
N GLY A 404 35.10 0.42 -29.85
CA GLY A 404 36.48 0.49 -30.33
C GLY A 404 36.47 0.59 -31.84
N GLY A 405 36.19 1.78 -32.36
CA GLY A 405 36.50 2.09 -33.76
C GLY A 405 37.90 2.68 -33.81
N GLN A 406 38.85 1.98 -34.42
CA GLN A 406 39.70 2.60 -35.44
C GLN A 406 40.33 1.55 -36.36
N SER A 407 40.28 1.89 -37.63
CA SER A 407 40.76 1.22 -38.83
C SER A 407 42.29 1.14 -38.95
N GLY A 408 42.77 0.08 -39.60
CA GLY A 408 43.88 0.20 -40.56
C GLY A 408 44.97 -0.86 -40.47
N GLY A 409 45.18 -1.61 -41.56
CA GLY A 409 46.48 -2.22 -41.87
C GLY A 409 46.45 -3.74 -42.04
N GLY A 410 46.53 -4.21 -43.28
CA GLY A 410 46.47 -5.62 -43.64
C GLY A 410 47.81 -6.36 -43.63
N LYS A 411 47.68 -7.62 -44.06
CA LYS A 411 48.66 -8.61 -44.57
C LYS A 411 49.00 -9.79 -43.67
N SER A 412 48.50 -10.91 -44.16
CA SER A 412 48.87 -12.30 -43.97
C SER A 412 50.33 -12.60 -44.31
N GLY A 413 50.94 -13.50 -43.52
CA GLY A 413 52.15 -14.25 -43.86
C GLY A 413 52.74 -14.93 -42.61
N GLY A 414 52.64 -16.26 -42.51
CA GLY A 414 53.35 -17.08 -41.49
C GLY A 414 54.87 -17.11 -41.73
N PRO A 415 55.69 -17.92 -41.01
CA PRO A 415 55.35 -19.19 -40.32
C PRO A 415 55.98 -19.40 -38.91
N LYS A 416 55.70 -20.59 -38.30
CA LYS A 416 56.27 -21.15 -37.04
C LYS A 416 57.82 -21.29 -37.07
N PRO A 417 58.50 -21.36 -35.89
CA PRO A 417 58.89 -22.65 -35.23
C PRO A 417 58.67 -22.61 -33.68
N ALA A 418 58.31 -23.67 -32.96
CA ALA A 418 59.03 -24.87 -32.48
C ALA A 418 60.01 -24.67 -31.29
N GLY A 419 59.82 -25.48 -30.22
CA GLY A 419 60.73 -25.70 -29.07
C GLY A 419 60.50 -24.75 -27.87
N GLY A 420 60.50 -25.13 -26.60
CA GLY A 420 60.90 -26.35 -25.89
C GLY A 420 61.35 -25.97 -24.46
N ASN A 421 61.18 -26.88 -23.50
CA ASN A 421 61.57 -26.87 -22.08
C ASN A 421 60.75 -26.01 -21.10
N ARG A 422 60.12 -26.54 -20.04
CA ARG A 422 60.49 -27.46 -18.92
C ARG A 422 61.11 -26.76 -17.71
N ARG A 423 60.58 -27.19 -16.54
CA ARG A 423 61.10 -27.16 -15.16
C ARG A 423 60.92 -25.85 -14.39
N GLU A 424 60.78 -25.85 -13.07
CA GLU A 424 60.30 -26.75 -12.00
C GLU A 424 60.59 -25.96 -10.71
N GLY A 425 59.87 -26.26 -9.64
CA GLY A 425 60.27 -25.90 -8.27
C GLY A 425 59.72 -24.56 -7.78
N GLY A 426 59.12 -24.47 -6.60
CA GLY A 426 58.97 -25.44 -5.54
C GLY A 426 58.59 -24.71 -4.25
N GLN A 427 57.86 -25.43 -3.40
CA GLN A 427 57.82 -25.33 -1.93
C GLN A 427 57.28 -24.03 -1.30
N SER A 428 56.11 -24.02 -0.66
CA SER A 428 55.74 -24.64 0.63
C SER A 428 56.24 -23.90 1.90
N ARG A 429 55.29 -23.17 2.51
CA ARG A 429 55.01 -23.04 3.97
C ARG A 429 55.99 -22.22 4.87
N PRO A 430 55.61 -21.84 6.11
CA PRO A 430 54.30 -21.89 6.79
C PRO A 430 53.88 -20.58 7.51
N ALA A 431 52.75 -20.72 8.22
CA ALA A 431 51.99 -19.78 9.02
C ALA A 431 52.71 -19.08 10.19
N ALA A 432 52.16 -17.94 10.60
CA ALA A 432 52.29 -17.39 11.94
C ALA A 432 50.92 -16.89 12.43
N SER A 433 50.57 -17.36 13.63
CA SER A 433 49.42 -16.98 14.43
C SER A 433 49.54 -15.56 14.97
N GLY A 434 48.42 -14.84 15.10
CA GLY A 434 48.34 -13.60 15.86
C GLY A 434 46.90 -13.31 16.26
N ASN A 435 46.56 -13.66 17.49
CA ASN A 435 45.29 -13.36 18.15
C ASN A 435 45.33 -11.92 18.69
N GLY A 436 44.28 -11.13 18.49
CA GLY A 436 44.19 -9.76 19.01
C GLY A 436 42.80 -9.16 18.78
N GLY A 437 42.03 -9.04 19.86
CA GLY A 437 40.64 -8.59 19.83
C GLY A 437 40.41 -7.09 19.91
N SER A 438 39.12 -6.77 19.84
CA SER A 438 38.42 -5.50 20.11
C SER A 438 38.13 -4.55 18.93
N PRO A 439 36.98 -3.83 18.98
CA PRO A 439 35.99 -3.84 17.91
C PRO A 439 35.95 -2.55 17.06
N ALA A 440 35.42 -2.68 15.85
CA ALA A 440 35.15 -1.58 14.93
C ALA A 440 33.86 -0.81 15.31
N PRO A 441 33.77 0.50 14.97
CA PRO A 441 32.83 1.42 15.59
C PRO A 441 31.47 1.52 14.90
N VAL A 442 30.55 2.09 15.67
CA VAL A 442 29.17 2.47 15.39
C VAL A 442 29.07 3.40 14.18
N ASN A 443 28.15 3.09 13.27
CA ASN A 443 27.90 3.84 12.04
C ASN A 443 27.03 5.08 12.35
N ASN A 444 27.66 6.25 12.41
CA ASN A 444 26.99 7.55 12.58
C ASN A 444 26.34 8.01 11.27
N ALA A 445 25.04 7.76 11.12
CA ALA A 445 24.24 8.18 9.97
C ALA A 445 23.64 9.60 10.12
N PHE A 446 24.41 10.61 10.58
CA PHE A 446 23.93 12.00 10.69
C PHE A 446 25.03 13.09 10.54
N ALA A 447 26.13 12.80 9.84
CA ALA A 447 27.23 13.77 9.65
C ALA A 447 27.07 14.73 8.45
N GLY A 448 25.84 15.11 8.07
CA GLY A 448 25.59 15.85 6.81
C GLY A 448 24.48 16.90 6.87
N LEU A 449 24.25 17.56 8.01
CA LEU A 449 23.17 18.54 8.17
C LEU A 449 23.58 19.81 8.94
N ALA A 450 24.83 20.25 8.76
CA ALA A 450 25.34 21.50 9.35
C ALA A 450 25.53 22.64 8.34
N ASP A 451 25.24 22.43 7.05
CA ASP A 451 25.55 23.40 5.98
C ASP A 451 24.32 24.06 5.33
N LEU A 452 23.14 24.00 5.98
CA LEU A 452 21.87 24.48 5.41
C LEU A 452 21.04 25.42 6.31
N LEU A 453 21.62 25.99 7.37
CA LEU A 453 20.94 26.97 8.25
C LEU A 453 21.84 28.14 8.67
N GLY A 454 22.54 28.74 7.72
CA GLY A 454 23.39 29.89 7.97
C GLY A 454 23.43 30.89 6.81
N ARG A 455 22.31 31.53 6.50
CA ARG A 455 22.22 32.87 5.87
C ARG A 455 20.76 33.23 5.60
N ASN A 456 20.25 34.16 6.39
CA ASN A 456 19.62 35.40 5.93
C ASN A 456 19.27 36.23 7.16
N GLY A 457 20.06 37.28 7.35
CA GLY A 457 19.55 38.53 7.91
C GLY A 457 18.81 39.31 6.84
#